data_AF-A0A0Q8Q9B7-F1
#
_entry.id   AF-A0A0Q8Q9B7-F1
#
_cell.length_a   1.000
_cell.length_b   1.000
_cell.length_c   1.000
_cell.angle_alpha   90.00
_cell.angle_beta   90.00
_cell.angle_gamma   90.00
#
_symmetry.space_group_name_H-M   'P 1'
#
loop_
_entity.id
_entity.type
_entity.pdbx_description
1 polymer ?
#
loop_
_entity_poly.entity_id
_entity_poly.type
_entity_poly.pdbx_seq_one_letter_code
_entity_poly.pdbx_strand_id
1 'polypeptide(L)'
;MIAKGEGSTTKRKEQARTAAVLVWMFAQAHLGKTGIPDRAICFSYDVFDGQLIPAGANITTRIKNIEAACEEIAHAWPNATPPDDLDD
;
A
#
# COMPACT_ATOMS: atom_id res chain seq x y z
N MET A 1 16.86 14.45 7.53
CA MET A 1 17.64 13.34 6.93
C MET A 1 16.63 12.33 6.44
N ILE A 2 16.36 12.27 5.13
CA ILE A 2 15.47 11.24 4.57
C ILE A 2 16.22 9.91 4.66
N ALA A 3 15.58 8.88 5.22
CA ALA A 3 16.21 7.62 5.56
C ALA A 3 16.96 7.02 4.37
N LYS A 4 18.18 6.53 4.62
CA LYS A 4 19.16 5.99 3.66
C LYS A 4 18.67 4.75 2.88
N GLY A 5 17.41 4.33 3.04
CA GLY A 5 16.80 3.12 2.50
C GLY A 5 15.91 3.31 1.26
N GLU A 6 15.72 4.53 0.75
CA GLU A 6 14.87 4.82 -0.42
C GLU A 6 15.62 4.70 -1.76
N GLY A 7 16.73 3.97 -1.81
CA GLY A 7 17.70 4.01 -2.92
C GLY A 7 17.25 3.46 -4.28
N SER A 8 16.01 2.98 -4.44
CA SER A 8 15.53 2.44 -5.73
C SER A 8 14.18 3.04 -6.12
N THR A 9 14.17 3.80 -7.22
CA THR A 9 12.97 4.32 -7.88
C THR A 9 11.91 3.23 -8.09
N THR A 10 12.33 1.98 -8.34
CA THR A 10 11.43 0.84 -8.50
C THR A 10 10.68 0.51 -7.21
N LYS A 11 11.37 0.47 -6.06
CA LYS A 11 10.74 0.18 -4.75
C LYS A 11 9.71 1.25 -4.39
N ARG A 12 10.07 2.51 -4.59
CA ARG A 12 9.21 3.66 -4.33
C ARG A 12 7.94 3.63 -5.21
N LYS A 13 8.10 3.38 -6.52
CA LYS A 13 6.98 3.21 -7.45
C LYS A 13 6.08 2.06 -7.05
N GLU A 14 6.64 0.97 -6.54
CA GLU A 14 5.85 -0.17 -6.10
C GLU A 14 5.02 0.15 -4.85
N GLN A 15 5.61 0.84 -3.87
CA GLN A 15 4.89 1.33 -2.69
C GLN A 15 3.76 2.29 -3.07
N ALA A 16 4.03 3.20 -4.00
CA ALA A 16 3.04 4.14 -4.51
C ALA A 16 1.85 3.40 -5.16
N ARG A 17 2.10 2.38 -5.99
CA ARG A 17 1.04 1.53 -6.55
C ARG A 17 0.22 0.83 -5.46
N THR A 18 0.87 0.30 -4.43
CA THR A 18 0.17 -0.33 -3.30
C THR A 18 -0.73 0.68 -2.57
N ALA A 19 -0.23 1.90 -2.31
CA ALA A 19 -1.01 2.97 -1.70
C ALA A 19 -2.24 3.35 -2.53
N ALA A 20 -2.09 3.48 -3.85
CA ALA A 20 -3.21 3.75 -4.75
C ALA A 20 -4.30 2.65 -4.69
N VAL A 21 -3.90 1.39 -4.62
CA VAL A 21 -4.83 0.26 -4.47
C VAL A 21 -5.54 0.28 -3.11
N LEU A 22 -4.83 0.61 -2.02
CA LEU A 22 -5.44 0.74 -0.70
C LEU A 22 -6.53 1.84 -0.67
N VAL A 23 -6.30 2.97 -1.36
CA VAL A 23 -7.32 4.03 -1.52
C VAL A 23 -8.55 3.49 -2.25
N TRP A 24 -8.36 2.70 -3.31
CA TRP A 24 -9.47 2.06 -4.02
C TRP A 24 -10.22 1.06 -3.13
N MET A 25 -9.52 0.22 -2.37
CA MET A 25 -10.12 -0.73 -1.43
C MET A 25 -10.95 -0.02 -0.35
N PHE A 26 -10.41 1.07 0.20
CA PHE A 26 -11.12 1.92 1.16
C PHE A 26 -12.41 2.50 0.55
N ALA A 27 -12.32 3.07 -0.65
CA ALA A 27 -13.49 3.61 -1.34
C ALA A 27 -14.53 2.50 -1.63
N GLN A 28 -14.09 1.30 -2.02
CA GLN A 28 -14.97 0.17 -2.26
C GLN A 28 -15.70 -0.28 -0.98
N ALA A 29 -14.98 -0.33 0.15
CA ALA A 29 -15.52 -0.75 1.43
C ALA A 29 -16.51 0.26 2.04
N HIS A 30 -16.24 1.56 1.90
CA HIS A 30 -17.00 2.61 2.58
C HIS A 30 -17.96 3.38 1.69
N LEU A 31 -17.66 3.48 0.38
CA LEU A 31 -18.44 4.26 -0.59
C LEU A 31 -19.13 3.39 -1.64
N GLY A 32 -18.97 2.06 -1.59
CA GLY A 32 -19.54 1.13 -2.58
C GLY A 32 -21.06 1.21 -2.76
N LYS A 33 -21.80 1.74 -1.76
CA LYS A 33 -23.25 2.00 -1.85
C LYS A 33 -23.59 3.19 -2.77
N THR A 34 -22.63 4.07 -3.03
CA THR A 34 -22.79 5.27 -3.87
C THR A 34 -22.36 5.05 -5.31
N GLY A 35 -21.66 3.95 -5.60
CA GLY A 35 -21.16 3.61 -6.92
C GLY A 35 -19.90 2.74 -6.87
N ILE A 36 -19.33 2.48 -8.04
CA ILE A 36 -18.06 1.76 -8.18
C ILE A 36 -16.93 2.81 -8.20
N PRO A 37 -15.93 2.73 -7.30
CA PRO A 37 -14.81 3.66 -7.31
C PRO A 37 -14.02 3.58 -8.61
N ASP A 38 -13.79 4.72 -9.25
CA ASP A 38 -12.96 4.81 -10.45
C ASP A 38 -11.47 4.66 -10.07
N ARG A 39 -10.81 3.72 -10.73
CA ARG A 39 -9.40 3.39 -10.50
C ARG A 39 -8.46 4.50 -10.96
N ALA A 40 -8.88 5.36 -11.88
CA ALA A 40 -8.08 6.49 -12.35
C ALA A 40 -7.97 7.61 -11.30
N ILE A 41 -9.01 7.79 -10.48
CA ILE A 41 -9.05 8.81 -9.42
C ILE A 41 -8.55 8.30 -8.06
N CYS A 42 -8.46 6.97 -7.88
CA CYS A 42 -7.72 6.36 -6.78
C CYS A 42 -6.23 6.27 -7.15
N PHE A 43 -5.45 7.28 -6.75
CA PHE A 43 -4.04 7.38 -7.10
C PHE A 43 -3.16 7.75 -5.91
N SER A 44 -1.86 7.55 -6.08
CA SER A 44 -0.81 8.14 -5.25
C SER A 44 0.02 9.13 -6.07
N TYR A 45 0.45 10.22 -5.45
CA TYR A 45 1.39 11.15 -6.07
C TYR A 45 2.81 10.91 -5.54
N ASP A 46 3.73 10.55 -6.44
CA ASP A 46 5.15 10.43 -6.12
C ASP A 46 5.81 11.81 -6.20
N VAL A 47 6.10 12.41 -5.05
CA VAL A 47 6.67 13.77 -4.95
C VAL A 47 8.09 13.88 -5.52
N PHE A 48 8.81 12.76 -5.66
CA PHE A 48 10.18 12.77 -6.16
C PHE A 48 10.23 12.70 -7.68
N ASP A 49 9.39 11.85 -8.28
CA ASP A 49 9.31 11.70 -9.74
C ASP A 49 8.27 12.66 -10.36
N GLY A 50 7.44 13.31 -9.54
CA GLY A 50 6.35 14.19 -9.99
C GLY A 50 5.23 13.46 -10.72
N GLN A 51 5.07 12.15 -10.49
CA GLN A 51 4.15 11.29 -11.24
C GLN A 51 2.91 10.91 -10.44
N LEU A 52 1.76 10.92 -11.12
CA LEU A 52 0.53 10.31 -10.63
C LEU A 52 0.52 8.82 -10.98
N ILE A 53 0.30 7.99 -9.98
CA ILE A 53 0.29 6.54 -10.11
C ILE A 53 -1.12 6.06 -9.75
N PRO A 54 -1.96 5.70 -10.75
CA PRO A 54 -3.32 5.23 -10.51
C PRO A 54 -3.34 3.76 -10.04
N ALA A 55 -4.45 3.33 -9.45
CA ALA A 55 -4.68 1.94 -9.04
C ALA A 55 -4.85 0.94 -10.23
N GLY A 56 -4.59 1.36 -11.47
CA GLY A 56 -5.17 0.78 -12.68
C GLY A 56 -4.57 -0.53 -13.22
N ALA A 57 -3.30 -0.86 -12.93
CA ALA A 57 -2.67 -2.06 -13.48
C ALA A 57 -2.59 -3.20 -12.45
N ASN A 58 -3.12 -4.38 -12.82
CA ASN A 58 -3.08 -5.61 -12.01
C ASN A 58 -3.67 -5.46 -10.60
N ILE A 59 -4.69 -4.61 -10.43
CA ILE A 59 -5.32 -4.33 -9.13
C ILE A 59 -5.78 -5.60 -8.42
N THR A 60 -6.36 -6.55 -9.14
CA THR A 60 -6.82 -7.83 -8.57
C THR A 60 -5.67 -8.62 -7.95
N THR A 61 -4.52 -8.72 -8.65
CA THR A 61 -3.33 -9.39 -8.11
C THR A 61 -2.78 -8.64 -6.91
N ARG A 62 -2.79 -7.30 -6.94
CA ARG A 62 -2.32 -6.47 -5.81
C ARG A 62 -3.18 -6.65 -4.58
N ILE A 63 -4.51 -6.65 -4.74
CA ILE A 63 -5.45 -6.92 -3.64
C ILE A 63 -5.14 -8.27 -3.01
N LYS A 64 -5.02 -9.33 -3.82
CA LYS A 64 -4.67 -10.67 -3.31
C LYS A 64 -3.35 -10.68 -2.54
N ASN A 65 -2.33 -9.99 -3.05
CA ASN A 65 -1.03 -9.91 -2.38
C ASN A 65 -1.11 -9.12 -1.06
N ILE A 66 -1.90 -8.04 -1.02
CA ILE A 66 -2.13 -7.25 0.20
C ILE A 66 -2.85 -8.10 1.25
N GLU A 67 -3.92 -8.79 0.85
CA GLU A 67 -4.71 -9.66 1.73
C GLU A 67 -3.85 -10.80 2.29
N ALA A 68 -3.08 -11.49 1.43
CA ALA A 68 -2.17 -12.56 1.84
C ALA A 68 -1.11 -12.04 2.82
N ALA A 69 -0.51 -10.87 2.57
CA ALA A 69 0.45 -10.28 3.49
C ALA A 69 -0.19 -9.93 4.84
N CYS A 70 -1.41 -9.39 4.85
CA CYS A 70 -2.14 -9.12 6.09
C CYS A 70 -2.45 -10.41 6.87
N GLU A 71 -2.82 -11.50 6.19
CA GLU A 71 -3.05 -12.81 6.78
C GLU A 71 -1.78 -13.40 7.40
N GLU A 72 -0.66 -13.36 6.67
CA GLU A 72 0.65 -13.80 7.17
C GLU A 72 1.08 -13.01 8.41
N ILE A 73 0.93 -11.68 8.39
CA ILE A 73 1.24 -10.82 9.54
C ILE A 73 0.34 -11.19 10.72
N ALA A 74 -0.96 -11.37 10.50
CA ALA A 74 -1.90 -11.73 11.56
C ALA A 74 -1.55 -13.08 12.21
N HIS A 75 -1.09 -14.06 11.42
CA HIS A 75 -0.62 -15.36 11.93
C HIS A 75 0.70 -15.26 12.70
N ALA A 76 1.61 -14.39 12.28
CA ALA A 76 2.90 -14.21 12.93
C ALA A 76 2.82 -13.36 14.21
N TRP A 77 1.85 -12.42 14.28
CA TRP A 77 1.75 -11.41 15.33
C TRP A 77 1.78 -11.96 16.77
N PRO A 78 1.08 -13.05 17.12
CA PRO A 78 1.10 -13.60 18.48
C PRO A 78 2.48 -14.11 18.93
N ASN A 79 3.36 -14.43 17.99
CA ASN A 79 4.71 -14.94 18.26
C ASN A 79 5.80 -13.87 18.12
N ALA A 80 5.45 -12.64 17.73
CA ALA A 80 6.39 -11.56 17.59
C ALA A 80 6.77 -11.03 18.98
N THR A 81 8.05 -11.08 19.33
CA THR A 81 8.57 -10.38 20.51
C THR A 81 8.99 -8.96 20.12
N PRO A 82 8.72 -7.96 20.97
CA PRO A 82 9.27 -6.63 20.77
C PRO A 82 10.81 -6.70 20.78
N PRO A 83 11.51 -5.83 20.02
CA PRO A 83 12.96 -5.69 20.09
C PRO A 83 13.42 -5.33 21.51
N ASP A 84 14.59 -5.86 21.90
CA ASP A 84 15.18 -5.65 23.23
C ASP A 84 15.63 -4.20 23.48
N ASP A 85 15.71 -3.36 22.44
CA ASP A 85 16.27 -2.01 22.43
C ASP A 85 15.21 -0.90 22.44
N LEU A 86 13.96 -1.21 22.83
CA LEU A 86 12.87 -0.22 22.91
C LEU A 86 12.78 0.50 24.27
N ASP A 87 13.62 0.15 25.24
CA ASP A 87 13.58 0.66 26.64
C ASP A 87 14.72 1.65 27.00
N ASP A 88 15.55 2.11 26.04
CA ASP A 88 16.61 3.10 26.26
C ASP A 88 16.19 4.56 25.95
#